data_AF-A0A352HTF9-F1
#
_entry.id   AF-A0A352HTF9-F1
#
_cell.length_a   1.000
_cell.length_b   1.000
_cell.length_c   1.000
_cell.angle_alpha   90.00
_cell.angle_beta   90.00
_cell.angle_gamma   90.00
#
_symmetry.space_group_name_H-M   'P 1'
#
loop_
_entity.id
_entity.type
_entity.pdbx_description
1 polymer ?
#
loop_
_entity_poly.entity_id
_entity_poly.type
_entity_poly.pdbx_seq_one_letter_code
_entity_poly.pdbx_strand_id
1 'polypeptide(L)'
;GYKTTIEGLSEKFNPEFWNYAKLISGVLRYGMPIDQVLKLVSGLELDSDSINTWKNGVERALKKYIPNGTNAKGQKCPNCGAETLIYQEGCLICTSCGTSKCG
;
A
#
# COMPACT_ATOMS: atom_id res chain seq x y z
N GLY A 1 -19.06 5.86 26.80
CA GLY A 1 -18.35 4.71 26.19
C GLY A 1 -17.55 4.01 27.26
N TYR A 2 -17.59 2.68 27.30
CA TYR A 2 -16.85 1.90 28.29
C TYR A 2 -15.35 1.93 27.97
N LYS A 3 -14.53 2.14 29.01
CA LYS A 3 -13.07 2.20 28.88
C LYS A 3 -12.52 0.78 29.02
N THR A 4 -12.19 0.15 27.90
CA THR A 4 -11.54 -1.16 27.88
C THR A 4 -10.03 -0.97 27.84
N THR A 5 -9.32 -1.41 28.88
CA THR A 5 -7.86 -1.48 28.91
C THR A 5 -7.43 -2.86 28.41
N ILE A 6 -6.70 -2.93 27.30
CA ILE A 6 -6.11 -4.18 26.81
C ILE A 6 -4.64 -4.19 27.21
N GLU A 7 -4.35 -4.83 28.34
CA GLU A 7 -2.98 -5.10 28.77
C GLU A 7 -2.35 -6.21 27.91
N GLY A 8 -1.02 -6.17 27.75
CA GLY A 8 -0.28 -7.17 26.97
C GLY A 8 -0.64 -7.19 25.47
N LEU A 9 -1.16 -6.10 24.91
CA LEU A 9 -1.56 -6.03 23.50
C LEU A 9 -0.41 -6.44 22.55
N SER A 10 0.84 -6.10 22.88
CA SER A 10 2.02 -6.49 22.11
C SER A 10 2.32 -7.99 22.11
N GLU A 11 1.94 -8.71 23.17
CA GLU A 11 2.15 -10.17 23.30
C GLU A 11 1.09 -10.98 22.56
N LYS A 12 -0.04 -10.33 22.21
CA LYS A 12 -1.13 -10.93 21.43
C LYS A 12 -0.88 -10.93 19.93
N PHE A 13 0.16 -10.24 19.47
CA PHE A 13 0.54 -10.19 18.07
C PHE A 13 1.78 -11.04 17.81
N ASN A 14 1.82 -11.68 16.64
CA ASN A 14 3.05 -12.29 16.16
C ASN A 14 4.15 -11.19 16.10
N PRO A 15 5.31 -11.37 16.75
CA PRO A 15 6.41 -10.39 16.76
C PRO A 15 6.85 -9.94 15.37
N GLU A 16 6.75 -10.83 14.38
CA GLU A 16 7.06 -10.54 12.99
C GLU A 16 6.14 -9.45 12.42
N PHE A 17 4.83 -9.59 12.62
CA PHE A 17 3.82 -8.63 12.12
C PHE A 17 3.97 -7.27 12.81
N TRP A 18 4.35 -7.29 14.09
CA TRP A 18 4.62 -6.08 14.85
C TRP A 18 5.80 -5.28 14.29
N ASN A 19 6.84 -5.97 13.82
CA ASN A 19 8.00 -5.31 13.21
C ASN A 19 7.64 -4.67 11.86
N TYR A 20 6.83 -5.32 11.03
CA TYR A 20 6.34 -4.71 9.78
C TYR A 20 5.45 -3.51 10.06
N ALA A 21 4.55 -3.60 11.04
CA ALA A 21 3.71 -2.48 11.44
C ALA A 21 4.54 -1.27 11.92
N LYS A 22 5.60 -1.51 12.71
CA LYS A 22 6.56 -0.47 13.12
C LYS A 22 7.30 0.14 11.94
N LEU A 23 7.79 -0.68 11.01
CA LEU A 23 8.48 -0.21 9.80
C LEU A 23 7.57 0.71 8.97
N ILE A 24 6.35 0.25 8.65
CA ILE A 24 5.37 1.02 7.88
C ILE A 24 4.97 2.30 8.61
N SER A 25 4.76 2.24 9.93
CA SER A 25 4.47 3.42 10.74
C SER A 25 5.63 4.42 10.75
N GLY A 26 6.87 3.93 10.77
CA GLY A 26 8.08 4.75 10.72
C GLY A 26 8.19 5.50 9.40
N VAL A 27 8.10 4.79 8.26
CA VAL A 27 8.22 5.43 6.93
C VAL A 27 7.11 6.45 6.68
N LEU A 28 5.89 6.18 7.14
CA LEU A 28 4.78 7.15 7.06
C LEU A 28 5.03 8.37 7.95
N ARG A 29 5.48 8.16 9.20
CA ARG A 29 5.77 9.25 10.16
C ARG A 29 6.87 10.17 9.65
N TYR A 30 7.89 9.63 8.99
CA TYR A 30 8.99 10.42 8.43
C TYR A 30 8.70 11.00 7.04
N GLY A 31 7.45 10.90 6.56
CA GLY A 31 7.01 11.60 5.36
C GLY A 31 7.52 10.97 4.06
N MET A 32 7.80 9.67 4.04
CA MET A 32 8.10 8.97 2.80
C MET A 32 6.90 9.10 1.83
N PRO A 33 7.11 9.43 0.54
CA PRO A 33 6.04 9.49 -0.44
C PRO A 33 5.25 8.18 -0.50
N ILE A 34 3.91 8.28 -0.53
CA ILE A 34 3.01 7.11 -0.43
C ILE A 34 3.27 6.09 -1.55
N ASP A 35 3.63 6.53 -2.76
CA ASP A 35 4.00 5.65 -3.87
C ASP A 35 5.26 4.83 -3.58
N GLN A 36 6.23 5.40 -2.85
CA GLN A 36 7.42 4.68 -2.40
C GLN A 36 7.11 3.73 -1.24
N VAL A 37 6.24 4.15 -0.31
CA VAL A 37 5.75 3.27 0.77
C VAL A 37 5.06 2.04 0.18
N LEU A 38 4.24 2.21 -0.86
CA LEU A 38 3.61 1.09 -1.56
C LEU A 38 4.62 0.15 -2.20
N LYS A 39 5.67 0.68 -2.85
CA LYS A 39 6.75 -0.15 -3.40
C LYS A 39 7.41 -0.98 -2.30
N LEU A 40 7.72 -0.35 -1.16
CA LEU A 40 8.30 -1.04 -0.01
C LEU A 40 7.38 -2.15 0.53
N VAL A 41 6.09 -1.85 0.75
CA VAL A 41 5.11 -2.85 1.24
C VAL A 41 4.95 -3.99 0.22
N SER A 42 4.92 -3.69 -1.07
CA SER A 42 4.82 -4.69 -2.14
C SER A 42 6.03 -5.62 -2.23
N GLY A 43 7.21 -5.12 -1.86
CA GLY A 43 8.46 -5.87 -1.84
C GLY A 43 8.68 -6.68 -0.55
N LEU A 44 7.80 -6.60 0.44
CA LEU A 44 7.87 -7.48 1.60
C LEU A 44 7.60 -8.93 1.14
N GLU A 45 8.62 -9.77 1.26
CA GLU A 45 8.52 -11.23 1.13
C GLU A 45 8.22 -11.81 2.51
N LEU A 46 7.08 -12.49 2.62
CA LEU A 46 6.53 -12.88 3.90
C LEU A 46 6.16 -14.36 3.86
N ASP A 47 6.53 -15.10 4.91
CA ASP A 47 6.53 -16.58 4.91
C ASP A 47 5.14 -17.23 5.08
N SER A 48 4.05 -16.45 5.03
CA SER A 48 2.68 -16.99 5.21
C SER A 48 1.61 -16.37 4.31
N ASP A 49 0.59 -17.14 3.95
CA ASP A 49 -0.54 -16.66 3.14
C ASP A 49 -1.40 -15.63 3.87
N SER A 50 -1.52 -15.76 5.20
CA SER A 50 -2.30 -14.84 6.05
C SER A 50 -1.69 -13.44 6.10
N ILE A 51 -0.36 -13.33 6.06
CA ILE A 51 0.29 -12.03 6.06
C ILE A 51 0.36 -11.43 4.65
N ASN A 52 0.35 -12.24 3.59
CA ASN A 52 0.18 -11.76 2.21
C ASN A 52 -1.19 -11.09 2.00
N THR A 53 -2.26 -11.63 2.59
CA THR A 53 -3.58 -10.98 2.58
C THR A 53 -3.61 -9.68 3.38
N TRP A 54 -2.95 -9.64 4.54
CA TRP A 54 -2.76 -8.40 5.30
C TRP A 54 -2.02 -7.33 4.49
N LYS A 55 -0.88 -7.69 3.87
CA LYS A 55 -0.06 -6.83 3.02
C LYS A 55 -0.89 -6.21 1.88
N ASN A 56 -1.67 -7.02 1.17
CA ASN A 56 -2.58 -6.55 0.12
C ASN A 56 -3.63 -5.55 0.66
N GLY A 57 -4.13 -5.79 1.88
CA GLY A 57 -5.04 -4.88 2.57
C GLY A 57 -4.39 -3.53 2.88
N VAL A 58 -3.14 -3.53 3.36
CA VAL A 58 -2.36 -2.32 3.61
C VAL A 58 -2.13 -1.53 2.32
N GLU A 59 -1.72 -2.19 1.23
CA GLU A 59 -1.54 -1.53 -0.06
C GLU A 59 -2.83 -0.84 -0.54
N ARG A 60 -3.96 -1.54 -0.48
CA ARG A 60 -5.26 -0.99 -0.88
C ARG A 60 -5.65 0.23 -0.05
N ALA A 61 -5.37 0.20 1.26
CA ALA A 61 -5.63 1.33 2.13
C ALA A 61 -4.76 2.53 1.77
N LEU A 62 -3.46 2.31 1.54
CA LEU A 62 -2.49 3.37 1.24
C LEU A 62 -2.69 4.02 -0.13
N LYS A 63 -3.10 3.26 -1.16
CA LYS A 63 -3.36 3.81 -2.51
C LYS A 63 -4.37 4.96 -2.52
N LYS A 64 -5.32 4.98 -1.59
CA LYS A 64 -6.33 6.04 -1.46
C LYS A 64 -5.74 7.39 -1.07
N TYR A 65 -4.52 7.39 -0.51
CA TYR A 65 -3.83 8.61 -0.09
C TYR A 65 -2.88 9.15 -1.16
N ILE A 66 -2.79 8.52 -2.34
CA ILE A 66 -2.07 9.08 -3.47
C ILE A 66 -2.94 10.20 -4.08
N PRO A 67 -2.39 11.41 -4.26
CA PRO A 67 -3.11 12.48 -4.94
C PRO A 67 -3.52 12.09 -6.37
N ASN A 68 -4.73 12.48 -6.78
CA ASN A 68 -5.19 12.29 -8.15
C ASN A 68 -4.26 12.99 -9.15
N GLY A 69 -4.01 12.36 -10.29
CA GLY A 69 -3.09 12.85 -11.31
C GLY A 69 -1.61 12.53 -11.04
N THR A 70 -1.29 11.81 -9.97
CA THR A 70 0.08 11.36 -9.72
C THR A 70 0.51 10.37 -10.80
N ASN A 71 1.61 10.65 -11.50
CA ASN A 71 2.17 9.75 -12.50
C ASN A 71 2.77 8.49 -11.86
N ALA A 72 2.37 7.32 -12.35
CA ALA A 72 2.94 6.04 -11.96
C ALA A 72 4.27 5.78 -12.69
N LYS A 73 5.30 6.53 -12.30
CA LYS A 73 6.63 6.48 -12.92
C LYS A 73 7.19 5.05 -12.93
N GLY A 74 7.63 4.59 -14.10
CA GLY A 74 8.18 3.26 -14.31
C GLY A 74 7.15 2.16 -14.55
N GLN A 75 5.84 2.48 -14.56
CA GLN A 75 4.79 1.52 -14.94
C GLN A 75 4.30 1.78 -16.36
N LYS A 76 4.30 0.74 -17.19
CA LYS A 76 3.71 0.77 -18.53
C LYS A 76 2.29 0.23 -18.50
N CYS A 77 1.43 0.82 -19.31
CA CYS A 77 0.07 0.33 -19.49
C CYS A 77 0.11 -1.11 -20.03
N PRO A 78 -0.54 -2.08 -19.36
CA PRO A 78 -0.54 -3.47 -19.82
C PRO A 78 -1.35 -3.66 -21.12
N ASN A 79 -2.20 -2.71 -21.49
CA ASN A 79 -3.02 -2.78 -22.70
C ASN A 79 -2.32 -2.17 -23.93
N CYS A 80 -1.73 -0.98 -23.80
CA CYS A 80 -1.16 -0.24 -24.95
C CYS A 80 0.36 -0.01 -24.87
N GLY A 81 1.01 -0.38 -23.76
CA GLY A 81 2.47 -0.21 -23.58
C GLY A 81 2.94 1.21 -23.28
N ALA A 82 2.06 2.22 -23.31
CA ALA A 82 2.40 3.61 -23.00
C ALA A 82 2.70 3.82 -21.50
N GLU A 83 3.67 4.68 -21.19
CA GLU A 83 4.03 5.06 -19.81
C GLU A 83 3.22 6.28 -19.34
N THR A 84 1.91 6.22 -19.55
CA THR A 84 0.96 7.33 -19.31
C THR A 84 -0.08 6.96 -18.24
N LEU A 85 0.36 6.13 -17.28
CA LEU A 85 -0.47 5.70 -16.16
C LEU A 85 -0.47 6.75 -15.05
N ILE A 86 -1.66 7.13 -14.61
CA ILE A 86 -1.90 8.06 -13.51
C ILE A 86 -2.75 7.41 -12.42
N TYR A 87 -2.55 7.82 -11.17
CA TYR A 87 -3.44 7.46 -10.08
C TYR A 87 -4.65 8.40 -10.05
N GLN A 88 -5.84 7.82 -9.99
CA GLN A 88 -7.09 8.56 -9.84
C GLN A 88 -8.09 7.72 -9.05
N GLU A 89 -8.61 8.27 -7.95
CA GLU A 89 -9.62 7.64 -7.07
C GLU A 89 -9.20 6.25 -6.54
N GLY A 90 -7.90 6.05 -6.33
CA GLY A 90 -7.34 4.76 -5.89
C GLY A 90 -7.22 3.71 -7.00
N CYS A 91 -7.52 4.07 -8.25
CA CYS A 91 -7.28 3.25 -9.43
C CYS A 91 -6.10 3.79 -10.24
N LEU A 92 -5.51 2.92 -11.05
CA LEU A 92 -4.48 3.26 -12.03
C LEU A 92 -5.14 3.41 -13.40
N ILE A 93 -5.05 4.59 -14.03
CA ILE A 93 -5.72 4.92 -15.30
C ILE A 93 -4.67 5.27 -16.34
N CYS A 94 -4.76 4.68 -17.53
CA CYS A 94 -3.93 5.06 -18.67
C CYS A 94 -4.58 6.19 -19.45
N THR A 95 -3.92 7.34 -19.55
CA THR A 95 -4.44 8.48 -20.32
C THR A 95 -4.35 8.28 -21.84
N SER A 96 -3.56 7.30 -22.32
CA SER A 96 -3.45 7.02 -23.76
C SER A 96 -4.53 6.11 -24.32
N CYS A 97 -5.02 5.13 -23.55
CA CYS A 97 -6.02 4.16 -24.04
C CYS A 97 -7.25 4.01 -23.15
N GLY A 98 -7.34 4.76 -22.04
CA GLY A 98 -8.48 4.74 -21.13
C GLY A 98 -8.62 3.50 -20.25
N THR A 99 -7.70 2.52 -20.35
CA THR A 99 -7.71 1.33 -19.48
C THR A 99 -7.50 1.73 -18.03
N SER A 100 -8.33 1.22 -17.14
CA SER A 100 -8.18 1.38 -15.70
C SER A 100 -7.97 0.03 -15.00
N LYS A 101 -7.20 0.03 -13.92
CA LYS A 101 -7.03 -1.10 -13.01
C LYS A 101 -7.21 -0.62 -11.58
N CYS A 102 -8.28 -1.09 -10.96
CA CYS A 102 -8.58 -0.86 -9.54
C CYS A 102 -8.16 -2.10 -8.73
N GLY A 103 -7.62 -1.91 -7.53
CA GLY A 103 -7.14 -3.04 -6.71
C GLY A 103 -6.69 -2.67 -5.32
#